data_AF-A0A2D4K6B4-F1
#
_entry.id   AF-A0A2D4K6B4-F1
#
_cell.length_a   1.000
_cell.length_b   1.000
_cell.length_c   1.000
_cell.angle_alpha   90.00
_cell.angle_beta   90.00
_cell.angle_gamma   90.00
#
_symmetry.space_group_name_H-M   'P 1'
#
loop_
_entity.id
_entity.type
_entity.pdbx_description
1 polymer ?
#
loop_
_entity_poly.entity_id
_entity_poly.type
_entity_poly.pdbx_seq_one_letter_code
_entity_poly.pdbx_strand_id
1 'polypeptide(L)'
;LFFVDTSNKQQGQKEQASKEKPLKIDLILQPDSKVPPPKDILSYQVPNGRKLKRKQQLWEKLAEKGLVPRKERLLQQRLQNPPKANTAVADSGTDPSREFYDIWADSNPLDKALAGQDAFFLEQTKKQPVRRPDRLKRTPSELPAMEIISPGGSYNPSFQSHQALLLQAFEAELVRQKAEERLQRQLNFPTAAEAPTQESVFQEQCEGLMEEDSEGEEGLGSPPRPPEEDLQAASGEASRPLTATVVREKKTEQQRKKEKAAKHLKARELSEKAARLRKQE
;
A
#
# COMPACT_ATOMS: atom_id res chain seq x y z
N LEU A 1 37.47 -65.16 -12.87
CA LEU A 1 37.68 -63.84 -13.52
C LEU A 1 36.81 -63.79 -14.76
N PHE A 2 36.41 -62.58 -15.16
CA PHE A 2 35.67 -62.22 -16.38
C PHE A 2 34.18 -61.89 -16.24
N PHE A 3 33.98 -60.59 -15.92
CA PHE A 3 33.07 -59.59 -16.51
C PHE A 3 31.69 -60.04 -17.03
N VAL A 4 30.66 -59.49 -16.39
CA VAL A 4 29.40 -59.14 -17.06
C VAL A 4 29.49 -57.65 -17.37
N ASP A 5 29.60 -57.30 -18.65
CA ASP A 5 29.32 -55.94 -19.09
C ASP A 5 28.61 -55.89 -20.45
N THR A 6 27.90 -54.77 -20.59
CA THR A 6 26.74 -54.47 -21.43
C THR A 6 26.89 -54.52 -22.97
N SER A 7 25.78 -54.81 -23.67
CA SER A 7 25.32 -54.12 -24.90
C SER A 7 24.13 -54.90 -25.53
N ASN A 8 23.11 -54.36 -26.19
CA ASN A 8 22.66 -53.01 -26.52
C ASN A 8 21.17 -53.12 -26.99
N LYS A 9 20.35 -52.13 -26.61
CA LYS A 9 19.28 -51.48 -27.40
C LYS A 9 18.31 -52.32 -28.25
N GLN A 10 17.03 -52.29 -27.86
CA GLN A 10 15.90 -52.04 -28.77
C GLN A 10 15.07 -50.89 -28.15
N GLN A 11 15.35 -49.64 -28.51
CA GLN A 11 14.53 -48.88 -29.45
C GLN A 11 13.11 -49.41 -29.65
N GLY A 12 12.16 -48.72 -29.02
CA GLY A 12 10.93 -48.35 -29.70
C GLY A 12 9.82 -49.39 -29.72
N GLN A 13 9.29 -49.77 -28.54
CA GLN A 13 7.84 -49.95 -28.40
C GLN A 13 7.42 -49.35 -27.06
N LYS A 14 6.56 -48.33 -27.10
CA LYS A 14 5.73 -48.01 -25.95
C LYS A 14 4.84 -49.23 -25.76
N GLU A 15 5.18 -50.08 -24.80
CA GLU A 15 4.16 -50.94 -24.19
C GLU A 15 3.13 -49.97 -23.63
N GLN A 16 2.05 -49.75 -24.37
CA GLN A 16 0.87 -49.16 -23.74
C GLN A 16 0.55 -50.13 -22.62
N ALA A 17 0.64 -49.68 -21.37
CA ALA A 17 0.10 -50.41 -20.24
C ALA A 17 -1.28 -50.87 -20.69
N SER A 18 -1.43 -52.17 -20.96
CA SER A 18 -2.68 -52.72 -21.43
C SER A 18 -3.62 -52.47 -20.26
N LYS A 19 -4.47 -51.45 -20.38
CA LYS A 19 -5.46 -51.11 -19.36
C LYS A 19 -6.14 -52.44 -19.03
N GLU A 20 -5.92 -52.92 -17.81
CA GLU A 20 -6.46 -54.19 -17.36
C GLU A 20 -7.96 -54.13 -17.60
N LYS A 21 -8.42 -54.86 -18.62
CA LYS A 21 -9.85 -54.91 -18.89
C LYS A 21 -10.44 -55.65 -17.71
N PRO A 22 -11.48 -55.10 -17.06
CA PRO A 22 -12.12 -55.79 -15.95
C PRO A 22 -12.51 -57.19 -16.41
N LEU A 23 -12.38 -58.17 -15.51
CA LEU A 23 -12.71 -59.54 -15.85
C LEU A 23 -14.18 -59.59 -16.27
N LYS A 24 -14.54 -60.54 -17.13
CA LYS A 24 -15.92 -60.67 -17.63
C LYS A 24 -16.93 -60.83 -16.49
N ILE A 25 -16.50 -61.45 -15.39
CA ILE A 25 -17.29 -61.55 -14.15
C ILE A 25 -17.58 -60.19 -13.52
N ASP A 26 -16.62 -59.26 -13.52
CA ASP A 26 -16.77 -57.93 -12.95
C ASP A 26 -17.70 -57.08 -13.82
N LEU A 27 -17.67 -57.27 -15.13
CA LEU A 27 -18.62 -56.65 -16.07
C LEU A 27 -20.05 -57.16 -15.82
N ILE A 28 -20.24 -58.46 -15.54
CA ILE A 28 -21.57 -59.04 -15.22
C ILE A 28 -22.08 -58.54 -13.86
N LEU A 29 -21.17 -58.24 -12.92
CA LEU A 29 -21.49 -57.69 -11.60
C LEU A 29 -21.79 -56.17 -11.64
N GLN A 30 -21.42 -55.48 -12.72
CA GLN A 30 -21.79 -54.08 -12.90
C GLN A 30 -23.29 -53.97 -13.20
N PRO A 31 -23.98 -52.92 -12.69
CA PRO A 31 -25.36 -52.69 -13.04
C PRO A 31 -25.44 -52.24 -14.52
N ASP A 32 -25.66 -53.19 -15.43
CA ASP A 32 -25.83 -52.96 -16.88
C ASP A 32 -27.15 -52.25 -17.25
N SER A 33 -27.82 -51.63 -16.27
CA SER A 33 -29.03 -50.87 -16.53
C SER A 33 -28.69 -49.67 -17.41
N LYS A 34 -29.27 -49.61 -18.61
CA LYS A 34 -29.25 -48.42 -19.49
C LYS A 34 -29.95 -47.21 -18.87
N VAL A 35 -30.57 -47.39 -17.70
CA VAL A 35 -31.19 -46.35 -16.92
C VAL A 35 -30.10 -45.67 -16.08
N PRO A 36 -29.91 -44.34 -16.22
CA PRO A 36 -28.95 -43.64 -15.40
C PRO A 36 -29.32 -43.80 -13.92
N PRO A 37 -28.35 -44.01 -13.02
CA PRO A 37 -28.64 -44.09 -11.60
C PRO A 37 -29.35 -42.81 -11.15
N PRO A 38 -30.26 -42.91 -10.14
CA PRO A 38 -30.92 -41.74 -9.60
C PRO A 38 -29.86 -40.72 -9.16
N LYS A 39 -30.05 -39.46 -9.55
CA LYS A 39 -29.11 -38.38 -9.21
C LYS A 39 -28.99 -38.32 -7.69
N ASP A 40 -27.77 -38.43 -7.18
CA ASP A 40 -27.51 -38.25 -5.75
C ASP A 40 -27.68 -36.78 -5.37
N ILE A 41 -28.90 -36.43 -4.96
CA ILE A 41 -29.34 -35.07 -4.67
C ILE A 41 -28.53 -34.47 -3.50
N LEU A 42 -28.03 -35.31 -2.59
CA LEU A 42 -27.26 -34.89 -1.41
C LEU A 42 -25.85 -34.44 -1.79
N SER A 43 -25.22 -35.10 -2.77
CA SER A 43 -23.90 -34.70 -3.28
C SER A 43 -23.90 -33.29 -3.91
N TYR A 44 -25.05 -32.84 -4.44
CA TYR A 44 -25.22 -31.50 -5.01
C TYR A 44 -25.66 -30.46 -3.99
N GLN A 45 -26.26 -30.90 -2.88
CA GLN A 45 -26.59 -30.06 -1.72
C GLN A 45 -25.40 -29.95 -0.76
N VAL A 46 -24.22 -29.56 -1.25
CA VAL A 46 -23.14 -29.16 -0.34
C VAL A 46 -23.45 -27.74 0.15
N PRO A 47 -23.80 -27.55 1.44
CA PRO A 47 -23.98 -26.22 1.97
C PRO A 47 -22.69 -25.42 1.76
N ASN A 48 -22.81 -24.22 1.19
CA ASN A 48 -21.69 -23.38 0.79
C ASN A 48 -20.79 -23.94 -0.34
N GLY A 49 -21.24 -24.90 -1.16
CA GLY A 49 -20.44 -25.50 -2.24
C GLY A 49 -19.81 -24.49 -3.22
N ARG A 50 -20.54 -23.42 -3.59
CA ARG A 50 -19.98 -22.32 -4.42
C ARG A 50 -18.79 -21.62 -3.77
N LYS A 51 -18.80 -21.45 -2.44
CA LYS A 51 -17.69 -20.83 -1.70
C LYS A 51 -16.47 -21.75 -1.63
N LEU A 52 -16.69 -23.06 -1.48
CA LEU A 52 -15.62 -24.05 -1.49
C LEU A 52 -14.93 -24.12 -2.86
N LYS A 53 -15.70 -24.15 -3.96
CA LYS A 53 -15.15 -24.09 -5.33
C LYS A 53 -14.31 -22.82 -5.57
N ARG A 54 -14.79 -21.66 -5.13
CA ARG A 54 -14.03 -20.40 -5.21
C ARG A 54 -12.72 -20.45 -4.42
N LYS A 55 -12.70 -21.09 -3.25
CA LYS A 55 -11.47 -21.27 -2.44
C LYS A 55 -10.49 -22.22 -3.12
N GLN A 56 -10.97 -23.32 -3.68
CA GLN A 56 -10.16 -24.29 -4.43
C GLN A 56 -9.49 -23.62 -5.64
N GLN A 57 -10.25 -22.90 -6.46
CA GLN A 57 -9.71 -22.14 -7.60
C GLN A 57 -8.67 -21.09 -7.17
N LEU A 58 -8.89 -20.43 -6.04
CA LEU A 58 -7.92 -19.47 -5.51
C LEU A 58 -6.64 -20.18 -5.07
N TRP A 59 -6.74 -21.36 -4.45
CA TRP A 59 -5.58 -22.16 -4.05
C TRP A 59 -4.82 -22.69 -5.27
N GLU A 60 -5.51 -23.17 -6.31
CA GLU A 60 -4.90 -23.57 -7.57
C GLU A 60 -4.11 -22.42 -8.21
N LYS A 61 -4.73 -21.23 -8.34
CA LYS A 61 -4.06 -20.03 -8.85
C LYS A 61 -2.86 -19.58 -8.02
N LEU A 62 -2.90 -19.81 -6.70
CA LEU A 62 -1.76 -19.54 -5.83
C LEU A 62 -0.66 -20.58 -6.03
N ALA A 63 -1.02 -21.86 -6.17
CA ALA A 63 -0.09 -22.95 -6.43
C ALA A 63 0.62 -22.82 -7.78
N GLU A 64 -0.10 -22.43 -8.84
CA GLU A 64 0.48 -22.10 -10.16
C GLU A 64 1.51 -20.98 -10.06
N LYS A 65 1.28 -20.01 -9.16
CA LYS A 65 2.22 -18.91 -8.88
C LYS A 65 3.32 -19.29 -7.88
N GLY A 66 3.34 -20.52 -7.39
CA GLY A 66 4.29 -20.99 -6.37
C GLY A 66 4.09 -20.35 -4.99
N LEU A 67 2.91 -19.79 -4.71
CA LEU A 67 2.60 -19.08 -3.49
C LEU A 67 1.78 -19.95 -2.52
N VAL A 68 2.20 -19.99 -1.26
CA VAL A 68 1.51 -20.73 -0.20
C VAL A 68 0.29 -19.93 0.32
N PRO A 69 -0.84 -20.57 0.67
CA PRO A 69 -1.99 -19.90 1.30
C PRO A 69 -1.62 -19.15 2.59
N ARG A 70 -2.32 -18.05 2.89
CA ARG A 70 -2.04 -17.21 4.08
C ARG A 70 -2.04 -18.01 5.39
N LYS A 71 -2.93 -18.99 5.54
CA LYS A 71 -3.03 -19.82 6.76
C LYS A 71 -1.75 -20.62 6.99
N GLU A 72 -1.27 -21.30 5.96
CA GLU A 72 -0.03 -22.07 6.01
C GLU A 72 1.18 -21.16 6.21
N ARG A 73 1.22 -19.99 5.57
CA ARG A 73 2.27 -18.99 5.84
C ARG A 73 2.30 -18.56 7.30
N LEU A 74 1.15 -18.29 7.90
CA LEU A 74 1.07 -17.93 9.32
C LEU A 74 1.48 -19.10 10.23
N LEU A 75 1.14 -20.33 9.86
CA LEU A 75 1.55 -21.54 10.60
C LEU A 75 3.06 -21.73 10.52
N GLN A 76 3.65 -21.64 9.32
CA GLN A 76 5.10 -21.69 9.12
C GLN A 76 5.81 -20.59 9.92
N GLN A 77 5.29 -19.37 9.89
CA GLN A 77 5.82 -18.26 10.70
C GLN A 77 5.73 -18.55 12.20
N ARG A 78 4.65 -19.19 12.68
CA ARG A 78 4.50 -19.58 14.08
C ARG A 78 5.40 -20.74 14.47
N LEU A 79 5.74 -21.65 13.56
CA LEU A 79 6.72 -22.71 13.80
C LEU A 79 8.14 -22.16 13.84
N GLN A 80 8.46 -21.23 12.93
CA GLN A 80 9.77 -20.56 12.90
C GLN A 80 9.94 -19.63 14.10
N ASN A 81 8.88 -18.89 14.45
CA ASN A 81 8.82 -17.98 15.59
C ASN A 81 7.74 -18.47 16.54
N PRO A 82 8.02 -19.52 17.35
CA PRO A 82 7.09 -19.91 18.39
C PRO A 82 6.85 -18.69 19.28
N PRO A 83 5.59 -18.43 19.69
CA PRO A 83 5.33 -17.35 20.62
C PRO A 83 6.20 -17.60 21.85
N LYS A 84 6.98 -16.59 22.23
CA LYS A 84 7.71 -16.62 23.49
C LYS A 84 6.69 -16.95 24.57
N ALA A 85 6.94 -17.98 25.38
CA ALA A 85 6.12 -18.26 26.54
C ALA A 85 5.98 -16.94 27.28
N ASN A 86 4.75 -16.44 27.40
CA ASN A 86 4.52 -15.19 28.09
C ASN A 86 5.00 -15.43 29.52
N THR A 87 6.13 -14.84 29.91
CA THR A 87 6.47 -14.58 31.31
C THR A 87 5.60 -13.43 31.84
N ALA A 88 4.34 -13.39 31.40
CA ALA A 88 3.32 -12.64 32.10
C ALA A 88 3.03 -13.47 33.33
N VAL A 89 3.68 -13.09 34.42
CA VAL A 89 3.25 -13.37 35.79
C VAL A 89 1.87 -12.73 35.94
N ALA A 90 0.88 -13.35 35.34
CA ALA A 90 -0.50 -13.18 35.68
C ALA A 90 -0.85 -14.54 36.27
N ASP A 91 -1.02 -14.55 37.59
CA ASP A 91 -1.50 -15.68 38.36
C ASP A 91 -2.83 -16.15 37.77
N SER A 92 -2.77 -16.90 36.69
CA SER A 92 -3.88 -17.72 36.27
C SER A 92 -4.02 -18.71 37.44
N GLY A 93 -5.21 -18.81 38.04
CA GLY A 93 -5.43 -19.62 39.25
C GLY A 93 -5.20 -21.13 39.06
N THR A 94 -4.49 -21.52 38.01
CA THR A 94 -4.26 -22.87 37.53
C THR A 94 -2.76 -23.18 37.36
N ASP A 95 -1.86 -22.37 37.93
CA ASP A 95 -0.43 -22.65 37.91
C ASP A 95 -0.09 -23.69 39.01
N PRO A 96 0.35 -24.91 38.66
CA PRO A 96 0.59 -25.99 39.62
C PRO A 96 1.87 -25.79 40.46
N SER A 97 2.71 -24.82 40.11
CA SER A 97 3.94 -24.47 40.83
C SER A 97 3.74 -23.40 41.91
N ARG A 98 2.50 -23.03 42.21
CA ARG A 98 2.19 -22.00 43.20
C ARG A 98 2.34 -22.56 44.62
N GLU A 99 3.09 -21.86 45.47
CA GLU A 99 3.18 -22.17 46.90
C GLU A 99 1.82 -22.01 47.57
N PHE A 100 1.47 -22.94 48.47
CA PHE A 100 0.22 -22.88 49.23
C PHE A 100 0.22 -21.60 50.08
N TYR A 101 -0.76 -20.72 49.86
CA TYR A 101 -0.97 -19.53 50.66
C TYR A 101 -2.32 -19.64 51.37
N ASP A 102 -2.30 -19.45 52.68
CA ASP A 102 -3.52 -19.42 53.48
C ASP A 102 -4.22 -18.07 53.30
N ILE A 103 -5.49 -18.13 52.93
CA ILE A 103 -6.34 -16.96 52.71
C ILE A 103 -6.74 -16.26 54.03
N TRP A 104 -6.58 -16.93 55.16
CA TRP A 104 -6.90 -16.40 56.49
C TRP A 104 -5.67 -15.98 57.30
N ALA A 105 -4.46 -16.17 56.77
CA ALA A 105 -3.24 -15.75 57.44
C ALA A 105 -3.04 -14.24 57.33
N ASP A 106 -2.52 -13.61 58.39
CA ASP A 106 -2.20 -12.18 58.42
C ASP A 106 -1.20 -11.75 57.33
N SER A 107 -0.44 -12.71 56.77
CA SER A 107 0.51 -12.53 55.68
C SER A 107 -0.07 -12.93 54.31
N ASN A 108 -1.35 -12.66 54.06
CA ASN A 108 -1.98 -13.01 52.79
C ASN A 108 -1.42 -12.14 51.64
N PRO A 109 -0.84 -12.76 50.59
CA PRO A 109 -0.33 -12.01 49.44
C PRO A 109 -1.43 -11.26 48.67
N LEU A 110 -2.71 -11.63 48.86
CA LEU A 110 -3.86 -10.95 48.27
C LEU A 110 -4.25 -9.65 48.98
N ASP A 111 -3.81 -9.47 50.23
CA ASP A 111 -4.14 -8.31 51.06
C ASP A 111 -3.04 -7.24 51.02
N LYS A 112 -1.96 -7.49 50.27
CA LYS A 112 -0.97 -6.47 49.93
C LYS A 112 -1.70 -5.30 49.25
N ALA A 113 -1.77 -4.17 49.95
CA ALA A 113 -2.39 -2.95 49.44
C ALA A 113 -1.84 -2.67 48.04
N LEU A 114 -2.73 -2.68 47.05
CA LEU A 114 -2.42 -2.41 45.65
C LEU A 114 -2.13 -0.90 45.51
N ALA A 115 -0.98 -0.48 46.04
CA ALA A 115 -0.55 0.90 46.10
C ALA A 115 -0.54 1.49 44.70
N GLY A 116 -1.45 2.45 44.45
CA GLY A 116 -1.57 3.14 43.17
C GLY A 116 -2.70 2.67 42.24
N GLN A 117 -3.65 1.85 42.69
CA GLN A 117 -4.83 1.52 41.89
C GLN A 117 -6.02 2.46 42.16
N ASP A 118 -6.82 2.73 41.12
CA ASP A 118 -7.98 3.62 41.17
C ASP A 118 -8.96 3.21 42.29
N ALA A 119 -9.58 4.19 42.96
CA ALA A 119 -10.54 3.95 44.04
C ALA A 119 -11.65 2.94 43.64
N PHE A 120 -12.11 3.00 42.39
CA PHE A 120 -13.14 2.11 41.86
C PHE A 120 -12.70 0.64 41.72
N PHE A 121 -11.40 0.38 41.57
CA PHE A 121 -10.85 -0.98 41.52
C PHE A 121 -10.98 -1.68 42.88
N LEU A 122 -10.85 -0.92 43.96
CA LEU A 122 -10.81 -1.43 45.34
C LEU A 122 -12.20 -1.76 45.89
N GLU A 123 -13.24 -1.06 45.46
CA GLU A 123 -14.53 -1.10 46.14
C GLU A 123 -15.37 -2.36 45.88
N GLN A 124 -15.35 -2.96 44.69
CA GLN A 124 -16.27 -4.09 44.40
C GLN A 124 -15.75 -5.20 43.47
N THR A 125 -15.02 -4.88 42.40
CA THR A 125 -14.79 -5.88 41.33
C THR A 125 -13.35 -6.34 41.19
N LYS A 126 -12.37 -5.66 41.83
CA LYS A 126 -10.93 -5.88 41.65
C LYS A 126 -10.54 -5.99 40.16
N LYS A 127 -11.26 -5.29 39.27
CA LYS A 127 -11.06 -5.31 37.82
C LYS A 127 -10.91 -3.88 37.32
N GLN A 128 -9.84 -3.65 36.57
CA GLN A 128 -9.63 -2.37 35.92
C GLN A 128 -10.59 -2.22 34.73
N PRO A 129 -11.10 -1.01 34.46
CA PRO A 129 -11.91 -0.77 33.26
C PRO A 129 -11.08 -1.00 31.99
N VAL A 130 -11.67 -1.64 30.99
CA VAL A 130 -11.00 -1.90 29.72
C VAL A 130 -10.68 -0.58 29.02
N ARG A 131 -9.40 -0.33 28.76
CA ARG A 131 -8.93 0.86 28.04
C ARG A 131 -9.57 0.91 26.65
N ARG A 132 -10.21 2.04 26.32
CA ARG A 132 -10.77 2.27 24.98
C ARG A 132 -9.66 2.29 23.92
N PRO A 133 -9.79 1.55 22.81
CA PRO A 133 -8.80 1.56 21.73
C PRO A 133 -8.71 2.95 21.09
N ASP A 134 -7.50 3.37 20.74
CA ASP A 134 -7.25 4.73 20.24
C ASP A 134 -7.96 5.04 18.90
N ARG A 135 -8.31 4.00 18.12
CA ARG A 135 -9.14 4.14 16.90
C ARG A 135 -10.49 4.81 17.18
N LEU A 136 -11.08 4.57 18.36
CA LEU A 136 -12.37 5.15 18.73
C LEU A 136 -12.26 6.60 19.20
N LYS A 137 -11.04 7.11 19.45
CA LYS A 137 -10.81 8.52 19.80
C LYS A 137 -10.70 9.42 18.58
N ARG A 138 -10.59 8.85 17.38
CA ARG A 138 -10.49 9.61 16.14
C ARG A 138 -11.85 10.17 15.75
N THR A 139 -11.91 11.47 15.43
CA THR A 139 -13.11 12.10 14.87
C THR A 139 -13.41 11.49 13.49
N PRO A 140 -14.69 11.25 13.17
CA PRO A 140 -15.07 10.56 11.94
C PRO A 140 -14.79 11.37 10.67
N SER A 141 -14.78 12.70 10.76
CA SER A 141 -14.50 13.63 9.66
C SER A 141 -13.48 14.68 10.10
N GLU A 142 -12.75 15.21 9.11
CA GLU A 142 -11.85 16.36 9.27
C GLU A 142 -12.57 17.69 9.01
N LEU A 143 -13.75 17.63 8.39
CA LEU A 143 -14.55 18.81 8.11
C LEU A 143 -15.21 19.35 9.39
N PRO A 144 -15.32 20.68 9.53
CA PRO A 144 -16.08 21.28 10.61
C PRO A 144 -17.54 20.84 10.54
N ALA A 145 -18.23 20.84 11.68
CA ALA A 145 -19.62 20.40 11.76
C ALA A 145 -20.60 21.30 10.97
N MET A 146 -20.22 22.55 10.70
CA MET A 146 -21.01 23.52 9.97
C MET A 146 -20.10 24.30 9.00
N GLU A 147 -20.56 24.48 7.77
CA GLU A 147 -19.92 25.36 6.80
C GLU A 147 -20.33 26.80 7.11
N ILE A 148 -19.35 27.63 7.48
CA ILE A 148 -19.59 29.05 7.78
C ILE A 148 -19.43 29.82 6.46
N ILE A 149 -20.52 30.43 6.00
CA ILE A 149 -20.53 31.25 4.79
C ILE A 149 -19.78 32.57 5.04
N SER A 150 -19.03 33.05 4.04
CA SER A 150 -18.39 34.37 4.09
C SER A 150 -19.43 35.49 4.24
N PRO A 151 -19.15 36.57 5.01
CA PRO A 151 -20.08 37.69 5.20
C PRO A 151 -20.51 38.36 3.89
N GLY A 152 -19.69 38.26 2.84
CA GLY A 152 -20.01 38.75 1.50
C GLY A 152 -21.19 38.04 0.82
N GLY A 153 -21.61 36.87 1.31
CA GLY A 153 -22.76 36.10 0.80
C GLY A 153 -24.07 36.40 1.52
N SER A 154 -24.09 37.37 2.44
CA SER A 154 -25.32 37.86 3.06
C SER A 154 -26.16 38.66 2.05
N TYR A 155 -27.47 38.83 2.31
CA TYR A 155 -28.37 39.57 1.41
C TYR A 155 -28.01 41.07 1.28
N ASN A 156 -27.40 41.64 2.33
CA ASN A 156 -26.94 43.03 2.36
C ASN A 156 -25.49 43.10 2.88
N PRO A 157 -24.51 42.65 2.07
CA PRO A 157 -23.13 42.61 2.48
C PRO A 157 -22.51 44.01 2.43
N SER A 158 -21.46 44.24 3.22
CA SER A 158 -20.62 45.42 2.98
C SER A 158 -19.93 45.28 1.63
N PHE A 159 -19.69 46.38 0.94
CA PHE A 159 -19.04 46.37 -0.37
C PHE A 159 -17.72 45.60 -0.38
N GLN A 160 -16.89 45.82 0.63
CA GLN A 160 -15.60 45.14 0.78
C GLN A 160 -15.76 43.63 0.96
N SER A 161 -16.73 43.19 1.77
CA SER A 161 -16.97 41.76 2.01
C SER A 161 -17.47 41.04 0.75
N HIS A 162 -18.31 41.70 -0.04
CA HIS A 162 -18.80 41.16 -1.31
C HIS A 162 -17.68 41.08 -2.35
N GLN A 163 -16.88 42.13 -2.49
CA GLN A 163 -15.71 42.12 -3.39
C GLN A 163 -14.71 41.03 -3.01
N ALA A 164 -14.41 40.86 -1.72
CA ALA A 164 -13.52 39.81 -1.24
C ALA A 164 -14.03 38.41 -1.61
N LEU A 165 -15.34 38.17 -1.47
CA LEU A 165 -15.96 36.91 -1.89
C LEU A 165 -15.80 36.68 -3.40
N LEU A 166 -16.06 37.71 -4.22
CA LEU A 166 -15.93 37.61 -5.68
C LEU A 166 -14.48 37.37 -6.11
N LEU A 167 -13.50 38.02 -5.47
CA LEU A 167 -12.08 37.80 -5.76
C LEU A 167 -11.67 36.37 -5.41
N GLN A 168 -12.10 35.85 -4.26
CA GLN A 168 -11.84 34.46 -3.87
C GLN A 168 -12.44 33.46 -4.88
N ALA A 169 -13.65 33.71 -5.36
CA ALA A 169 -14.30 32.88 -6.38
C ALA A 169 -13.54 32.96 -7.72
N PHE A 170 -13.10 34.15 -8.11
CA PHE A 170 -12.33 34.38 -9.34
C PHE A 170 -10.98 33.65 -9.31
N GLU A 171 -10.26 33.70 -8.19
CA GLU A 171 -8.99 32.98 -8.03
C GLU A 171 -9.16 31.46 -8.16
N ALA A 172 -10.22 30.90 -7.56
CA ALA A 172 -10.53 29.47 -7.68
C ALA A 172 -10.83 29.07 -9.13
N GLU A 173 -11.60 29.89 -9.86
CA GLU A 173 -11.88 29.66 -11.27
C GLU A 173 -10.62 29.79 -12.15
N LEU A 174 -9.72 30.75 -11.88
CA LEU A 174 -8.45 30.85 -12.60
C LEU A 174 -7.58 29.59 -12.43
N VAL A 175 -7.53 29.03 -11.22
CA VAL A 175 -6.79 27.79 -10.97
C VAL A 175 -7.40 26.64 -11.76
N ARG A 176 -8.74 26.56 -11.79
CA ARG A 176 -9.47 25.55 -12.55
C ARG A 176 -9.24 25.69 -14.06
N GLN A 177 -9.38 26.90 -14.60
CA GLN A 177 -9.13 27.20 -16.02
C GLN A 177 -7.70 26.82 -16.42
N LYS A 178 -6.68 27.19 -15.63
CA LYS A 178 -5.29 26.80 -15.89
C LYS A 178 -5.10 25.28 -15.85
N ALA A 179 -5.79 24.57 -14.96
CA ALA A 179 -5.74 23.13 -14.89
C ALA A 179 -6.40 22.48 -16.13
N GLU A 180 -7.54 23.01 -16.56
CA GLU A 180 -8.25 22.57 -17.77
C GLU A 180 -7.42 22.84 -19.03
N GLU A 181 -6.84 24.03 -19.18
CA GLU A 181 -5.91 24.36 -20.27
C GLU A 181 -4.68 23.44 -20.27
N ARG A 182 -4.11 23.16 -19.09
CA ARG A 182 -2.98 22.23 -18.97
C ARG A 182 -3.36 20.83 -19.44
N LEU A 183 -4.56 20.36 -19.09
CA LEU A 183 -5.06 19.07 -19.54
C LEU A 183 -5.34 19.08 -21.04
N GLN A 184 -5.96 20.14 -21.57
CA GLN A 184 -6.19 20.32 -23.00
C GLN A 184 -4.85 20.27 -23.74
N ARG A 185 -3.84 21.04 -23.34
CA ARG A 185 -2.50 20.98 -23.94
C ARG A 185 -1.87 19.58 -23.92
N GLN A 186 -2.13 18.78 -22.88
CA GLN A 186 -1.62 17.41 -22.78
C GLN A 186 -2.41 16.40 -23.64
N LEU A 187 -3.70 16.64 -23.83
CA LEU A 187 -4.60 15.75 -24.58
C LEU A 187 -4.76 16.14 -26.05
N ASN A 188 -4.45 17.40 -26.40
CA ASN A 188 -4.49 17.91 -27.76
C ASN A 188 -3.33 17.28 -28.54
N PHE A 189 -3.59 16.15 -29.15
CA PHE A 189 -2.74 15.61 -30.21
C PHE A 189 -3.14 16.27 -31.53
N PRO A 190 -2.18 16.75 -32.34
CA PRO A 190 -2.50 17.35 -33.63
C PRO A 190 -3.26 16.34 -34.51
N THR A 191 -4.29 16.82 -35.19
CA THR A 191 -5.00 16.01 -36.19
C THR A 191 -4.03 15.71 -37.35
N ALA A 192 -4.25 14.65 -38.14
CA ALA A 192 -3.32 14.24 -39.20
C ALA A 192 -2.95 15.35 -40.22
N ALA A 193 -3.80 16.38 -40.38
CA ALA A 193 -3.54 17.54 -41.22
C ALA A 193 -2.64 18.62 -40.55
N GLU A 194 -2.60 18.65 -39.21
CA GLU A 194 -1.81 19.58 -38.39
C GLU A 194 -0.57 18.88 -37.79
N ALA A 195 -0.31 17.64 -38.20
CA ALA A 195 0.85 16.90 -37.76
C ALA A 195 2.12 17.64 -38.23
N PRO A 196 3.17 17.73 -37.39
CA PRO A 196 4.40 18.43 -37.75
C PRO A 196 4.97 17.93 -39.07
N THR A 197 4.99 18.79 -40.07
CA THR A 197 5.65 18.55 -41.36
C THR A 197 7.15 18.76 -41.21
N GLN A 198 7.93 18.24 -42.16
CA GLN A 198 9.39 18.43 -42.13
C GLN A 198 9.78 19.91 -42.17
N GLU A 199 8.96 20.74 -42.81
CA GLU A 199 9.14 22.19 -42.88
C GLU A 199 8.90 22.85 -41.52
N SER A 200 7.87 22.45 -40.75
CA SER A 200 7.63 23.01 -39.41
C SER A 200 8.74 22.60 -38.45
N VAL A 201 9.20 21.34 -38.52
CA VAL A 201 10.34 20.86 -37.72
C VAL A 201 11.63 21.61 -38.09
N PHE A 202 11.85 21.93 -39.36
CA PHE A 202 12.99 22.71 -39.80
C PHE A 202 12.91 24.16 -39.32
N GLN A 203 11.72 24.79 -39.38
CA GLN A 203 11.50 26.13 -38.83
C GLN A 203 11.77 26.18 -37.32
N GLU A 204 11.28 25.21 -36.54
CA GLU A 204 11.58 25.09 -35.10
C GLU A 204 13.08 24.94 -34.82
N GLN A 205 13.85 24.30 -35.72
CA GLN A 205 15.30 24.18 -35.60
C GLN A 205 16.05 25.47 -35.99
N CYS A 206 15.44 26.31 -36.84
CA CYS A 206 15.98 27.60 -37.23
C CYS A 206 15.64 28.71 -36.23
N GLU A 207 14.47 28.62 -35.57
CA GLU A 207 14.07 29.50 -34.46
C GLU A 207 15.00 29.25 -33.25
N GLY A 208 15.95 30.16 -33.05
CA GLY A 208 17.00 30.05 -32.03
C GLY A 208 18.42 29.91 -32.61
N LEU A 209 18.57 29.69 -33.92
CA LEU A 209 19.85 29.82 -34.62
C LEU A 209 20.02 31.20 -35.29
N MET A 210 18.93 31.81 -35.74
CA MET A 210 18.94 33.22 -36.13
C MET A 210 18.85 34.07 -34.87
N GLU A 211 19.97 34.67 -34.46
CA GLU A 211 19.96 35.81 -33.53
C GLU A 211 19.17 36.94 -34.20
N GLU A 212 18.26 37.56 -33.44
CA GLU A 212 17.33 38.59 -33.90
C GLU A 212 18.07 39.88 -34.33
N ASP A 213 18.70 39.88 -35.50
CA ASP A 213 19.10 41.09 -36.20
C ASP A 213 17.89 41.63 -36.99
N SER A 214 16.88 42.12 -36.28
CA SER A 214 15.84 42.97 -36.85
C SER A 214 15.44 44.05 -35.85
N GLU A 215 16.21 45.13 -35.89
CA GLU A 215 15.83 46.46 -35.40
C GLU A 215 14.43 46.83 -35.93
N GLY A 216 13.44 46.78 -35.05
CA GLY A 216 12.03 47.05 -35.35
C GLY A 216 11.21 47.26 -34.09
N GLU A 217 11.23 48.50 -33.62
CA GLU A 217 10.41 49.13 -32.58
C GLU A 217 9.06 48.48 -32.16
N GLU A 218 8.89 48.49 -30.84
CA GLU A 218 7.65 48.74 -30.07
C GLU A 218 6.57 47.64 -29.97
N GLY A 219 6.66 46.91 -28.84
CA GLY A 219 5.65 47.03 -27.79
C GLY A 219 4.39 46.15 -27.90
N LEU A 220 4.34 45.07 -27.11
CA LEU A 220 3.30 44.81 -26.08
C LEU A 220 3.39 43.37 -25.56
N GLY A 221 3.62 43.24 -24.25
CA GLY A 221 3.01 42.15 -23.48
C GLY A 221 3.88 40.93 -23.14
N SER A 222 5.10 41.14 -22.64
CA SER A 222 5.72 40.13 -21.76
C SER A 222 4.88 40.01 -20.48
N PRO A 223 4.34 38.83 -20.09
CA PRO A 223 3.62 38.69 -18.84
C PRO A 223 4.60 38.81 -17.67
N PRO A 224 4.34 39.65 -16.66
CA PRO A 224 5.25 39.80 -15.54
C PRO A 224 5.35 38.51 -14.74
N ARG A 225 6.60 38.06 -14.57
CA ARG A 225 7.05 37.07 -13.59
C ARG A 225 6.61 37.57 -12.19
N PRO A 226 5.90 36.77 -11.37
CA PRO A 226 5.57 37.21 -10.02
C PRO A 226 6.87 37.31 -9.20
N PRO A 227 7.05 38.38 -8.41
CA PRO A 227 8.16 38.50 -7.48
C PRO A 227 7.99 37.51 -6.33
N GLU A 228 9.07 36.79 -6.02
CA GLU A 228 9.26 36.08 -4.76
C GLU A 228 9.30 37.12 -3.63
N GLU A 229 8.19 37.30 -2.92
CA GLU A 229 8.17 38.06 -1.67
C GLU A 229 8.57 37.14 -0.51
N ASP A 230 9.82 37.30 -0.10
CA ASP A 230 10.33 36.89 1.21
C ASP A 230 9.52 37.62 2.31
N LEU A 231 8.52 36.96 2.86
CA LEU A 231 7.87 37.38 4.11
C LEU A 231 8.64 36.85 5.32
N GLN A 232 9.61 37.64 5.77
CA GLN A 232 10.09 37.62 7.14
C GLN A 232 9.34 38.67 7.96
N ALA A 233 8.48 38.24 8.88
CA ALA A 233 8.12 39.03 10.06
C ALA A 233 7.68 38.15 11.25
N ALA A 234 8.59 38.08 12.22
CA ALA A 234 8.38 38.24 13.66
C ALA A 234 7.31 37.39 14.40
N SER A 235 7.85 36.43 15.17
CA SER A 235 7.72 36.30 16.63
C SER A 235 6.35 36.50 17.31
N GLY A 236 5.83 35.39 17.85
CA GLY A 236 4.99 35.37 19.05
C GLY A 236 5.45 34.22 19.96
N GLU A 237 6.12 34.56 21.06
CA GLU A 237 6.55 33.63 22.11
C GLU A 237 5.34 33.02 22.83
N ALA A 238 5.37 31.71 23.09
CA ALA A 238 5.42 31.20 24.47
C ALA A 238 5.45 29.66 24.54
N SER A 239 6.25 29.18 25.49
CA SER A 239 6.27 27.85 26.12
C SER A 239 7.03 26.69 25.43
N ARG A 240 8.31 26.59 25.81
CA ARG A 240 9.03 25.31 26.04
C ARG A 240 8.49 24.66 27.34
N PRO A 241 8.66 23.35 27.63
CA PRO A 241 9.85 22.56 27.29
C PRO A 241 9.65 21.06 26.95
N LEU A 242 10.80 20.41 26.63
CA LEU A 242 11.22 19.03 26.97
C LEU A 242 11.51 18.06 25.80
N THR A 243 12.79 17.65 25.79
CA THR A 243 13.42 16.48 25.14
C THR A 243 13.58 16.50 23.61
N ALA A 244 14.75 17.00 23.20
CA ALA A 244 15.32 16.80 21.88
C ALA A 244 15.60 15.31 21.64
N THR A 245 14.74 14.67 20.85
CA THR A 245 15.16 13.56 19.99
C THR A 245 15.16 14.10 18.58
N VAL A 246 16.28 13.98 17.88
CA VAL A 246 16.44 14.41 16.49
C VAL A 246 15.52 13.53 15.64
N VAL A 247 14.27 13.95 15.46
CA VAL A 247 13.36 13.39 14.47
C VAL A 247 13.94 13.83 13.13
N ARG A 248 14.74 12.95 12.51
CA ARG A 248 15.10 13.10 11.10
C ARG A 248 13.80 13.16 10.32
N GLU A 249 13.48 14.35 9.80
CA GLU A 249 12.35 14.55 8.91
C GLU A 249 12.39 13.49 7.81
N LYS A 250 11.29 12.77 7.65
CA LYS A 250 11.20 11.71 6.64
C LYS A 250 11.22 12.39 5.27
N LYS A 251 12.32 12.27 4.55
CA LYS A 251 12.45 12.74 3.17
C LYS A 251 11.23 12.31 2.36
N THR A 252 10.62 13.25 1.64
CA THR A 252 9.46 12.97 0.78
C THR A 252 9.87 12.03 -0.36
N GLU A 253 8.93 11.28 -0.93
CA GLU A 253 9.24 10.33 -2.01
C GLU A 253 9.90 10.99 -3.23
N GLN A 254 9.54 12.25 -3.51
CA GLN A 254 10.14 13.05 -4.56
C GLN A 254 11.63 13.33 -4.28
N GLN A 255 11.98 13.71 -3.05
CA GLN A 255 13.38 13.91 -2.64
C GLN A 255 14.18 12.59 -2.74
N ARG A 256 13.58 11.46 -2.34
CA ARG A 256 14.21 10.13 -2.45
C ARG A 256 14.44 9.72 -3.91
N LYS A 257 13.52 10.06 -4.82
CA LYS A 257 13.67 9.81 -6.27
C LYS A 257 14.78 10.67 -6.88
N LYS A 258 14.83 11.97 -6.56
CA LYS A 258 15.87 12.89 -7.03
C LYS A 258 17.28 12.46 -6.56
N GLU A 259 17.41 12.08 -5.29
CA GLU A 259 18.70 11.60 -4.73
C GLU A 259 19.17 10.29 -5.38
N LYS A 260 18.24 9.34 -5.64
CA LYS A 260 18.56 8.11 -6.37
C LYS A 260 19.02 8.38 -7.80
N ALA A 261 18.36 9.30 -8.51
CA ALA A 261 18.74 9.68 -9.87
C ALA A 261 20.14 10.34 -9.89
N ALA A 262 20.40 11.28 -8.97
CA ALA A 262 21.71 11.92 -8.83
C ALA A 262 22.83 10.92 -8.50
N LYS A 263 22.56 9.94 -7.64
CA LYS A 263 23.51 8.86 -7.33
C LYS A 263 23.81 8.00 -8.56
N HIS A 264 22.80 7.71 -9.39
CA HIS A 264 22.96 6.92 -10.60
C HIS A 264 23.75 7.65 -11.69
N LEU A 265 23.57 8.97 -11.83
CA LEU A 265 24.35 9.80 -12.75
C LEU A 265 25.82 9.85 -12.32
N LYS A 266 26.11 10.11 -11.04
CA LYS A 266 27.48 10.09 -10.51
C LYS A 266 28.16 8.72 -10.70
N ALA A 267 27.43 7.62 -10.52
CA ALA A 267 27.97 6.29 -10.77
C ALA A 267 28.32 6.06 -12.26
N ARG A 268 27.50 6.58 -13.19
CA ARG A 268 27.80 6.53 -14.62
C ARG A 268 29.05 7.35 -14.96
N GLU A 269 29.14 8.59 -14.48
CA GLU A 269 30.32 9.43 -14.69
C GLU A 269 31.61 8.78 -14.16
N LEU A 270 31.55 8.16 -12.98
CA LEU A 270 32.71 7.44 -12.43
C LEU A 270 33.07 6.21 -13.28
N SER A 271 32.07 5.48 -13.79
CA SER A 271 32.32 4.34 -14.68
C SER A 271 32.90 4.76 -16.02
N GLU A 272 32.47 5.89 -16.58
CA GLU A 272 33.01 6.46 -17.82
C GLU A 272 34.44 6.96 -17.63
N LYS A 273 34.72 7.63 -16.51
CA LYS A 273 36.09 8.03 -16.13
C LYS A 273 37.01 6.83 -15.99
N ALA A 274 36.56 5.79 -15.29
CA ALA A 274 37.32 4.54 -15.15
C ALA A 274 37.55 3.84 -16.51
N ALA A 275 36.54 3.85 -17.40
CA ALA A 275 36.67 3.30 -18.74
C ALA A 275 37.61 4.11 -19.63
N ARG A 276 37.68 5.44 -19.47
CA ARG A 276 38.65 6.30 -20.16
C ARG A 276 40.08 6.03 -19.71
N LEU A 277 40.31 5.89 -18.40
CA LEU A 277 41.63 5.54 -17.86
C LEU A 277 42.11 4.19 -18.38
N ARG A 278 41.23 3.17 -18.40
CA ARG A 278 41.54 1.83 -18.96
C ARG A 278 41.81 1.80 -20.46
N LYS A 279 41.43 2.85 -21.20
CA LYS A 279 41.73 2.98 -22.65
C LYS A 279 43.03 3.75 -22.91
N GLN A 280 43.56 4.41 -21.88
CA GLN A 280 44.82 5.17 -21.94
C GLN A 280 46.01 4.35 -21.44
N GLU A 281 45.77 3.26 -20.69
CA GLU A 281 46.71 2.16 -20.42
C GLU A 281 46.76 1.19 -21.61
#